data_AF-A0A1X7VMK3-F1
#
_entry.id   AF-A0A1X7VMK3-F1
#
_cell.length_a   1.000
_cell.length_b   1.000
_cell.length_c   1.000
_cell.angle_alpha   90.00
_cell.angle_beta   90.00
_cell.angle_gamma   90.00
#
_symmetry.space_group_name_H-M   'P 1'
#
loop_
_entity.id
_entity.type
_entity.pdbx_description
1 polymer ?
#
loop_
_entity_poly.entity_id
_entity_poly.type
_entity_poly.pdbx_seq_one_letter_code
_entity_poly.pdbx_strand_id
1 'polypeptide(L)'
;MENLREVTMALFHEVDGLKEAQDDLKSKVEALEARTRELEIPSLTGQLAVKVEKELVKRILDNTGVDLQSTKTTNVTLHMMNEALQNPVSLMGGGIFASDEQKRKARDNWIDLNHSLGLNFETYSAINELKLTQNLKAHPDLTLEKLSSRLRREVKLDFLLERSEKLIQVLKGLGVYRIKA
;
A
#
# COMPACT_ATOMS: atom_id res chain seq x y z
N MET A 1 49.59 19.85 42.95
CA MET A 1 49.77 19.64 41.49
C MET A 1 49.30 18.24 41.09
N GLU A 2 49.63 17.16 41.81
CA GLU A 2 49.06 15.80 41.60
C GLU A 2 47.53 15.77 41.46
N ASN A 3 46.81 16.37 42.41
CA ASN A 3 45.35 16.26 42.52
C ASN A 3 44.59 16.88 41.32
N LEU A 4 45.16 17.93 40.72
CA LEU A 4 44.58 18.54 39.51
C LEU A 4 44.78 17.65 38.28
N ARG A 5 45.91 16.93 38.22
CA ARG A 5 46.26 16.06 37.10
C ARG A 5 45.39 14.81 37.07
N GLU A 6 45.11 14.23 38.24
CA GLU A 6 44.20 13.08 38.39
C GLU A 6 42.77 13.45 37.99
N VAL A 7 42.25 14.59 38.48
CA VAL A 7 40.92 15.08 38.10
C VAL A 7 40.83 15.36 36.60
N THR A 8 41.88 15.94 36.01
CA THR A 8 41.91 16.21 34.56
C THR A 8 41.91 14.92 33.74
N MET A 9 42.66 13.89 34.16
CA MET A 9 42.65 12.59 33.49
C MET A 9 41.30 11.87 33.61
N ALA A 10 40.66 11.92 34.78
CA ALA A 10 39.34 11.36 34.99
C ALA A 10 38.29 12.04 34.07
N LEU A 11 38.35 13.38 33.97
CA LEU A 11 37.49 14.14 33.06
C LEU A 11 37.73 13.79 31.59
N PHE A 12 38.98 13.58 31.16
CA PHE A 12 39.26 13.15 29.78
C PHE A 12 38.68 11.77 29.49
N HIS A 13 38.84 10.80 30.41
CA HIS A 13 38.24 9.48 30.26
C HIS A 13 36.71 9.54 30.22
N GLU A 14 36.09 10.39 31.02
CA GLU A 14 34.64 10.58 31.03
C GLU A 14 34.15 11.24 29.73
N VAL A 15 34.89 12.22 29.20
CA VAL A 15 34.60 12.84 27.90
C VAL A 15 34.74 11.84 26.74
N ASP A 16 35.75 10.99 26.76
CA ASP A 16 35.94 9.95 25.74
C ASP A 16 34.82 8.90 25.81
N GLY A 17 34.44 8.47 27.01
CA GLY A 17 33.30 7.56 27.21
C GLY A 17 31.97 8.18 26.75
N LEU A 18 31.76 9.49 26.99
CA LEU A 18 30.58 10.21 26.51
C LEU A 18 30.56 10.33 24.98
N LYS A 19 31.71 10.53 24.33
CA LYS A 19 31.81 10.54 22.86
C LYS A 19 31.47 9.18 22.27
N GLU A 20 32.02 8.10 22.81
CA GLU A 20 31.70 6.74 22.36
C GLU A 20 30.21 6.44 22.52
N ALA A 21 29.62 6.83 23.65
CA ALA A 21 28.18 6.68 23.88
C ALA A 21 27.34 7.52 22.90
N GLN A 22 27.78 8.74 22.58
CA GLN A 22 27.12 9.61 21.61
C GLN A 22 27.15 9.01 20.20
N ASP A 23 28.29 8.47 19.78
CA ASP A 23 28.44 7.85 18.46
C ASP A 23 27.61 6.55 18.34
N ASP A 24 27.58 5.73 19.40
CA ASP A 24 26.72 4.55 19.46
C ASP A 24 25.22 4.92 19.41
N LEU A 25 24.81 5.95 20.15
CA LEU A 25 23.43 6.47 20.11
C LEU A 25 23.06 6.98 18.71
N LYS A 26 23.97 7.72 18.06
CA LYS A 26 23.73 8.24 16.71
C LYS A 26 23.56 7.10 15.70
N SER A 27 24.42 6.10 15.76
CA SER A 27 24.32 4.89 14.91
C SER A 27 23.00 4.14 15.14
N LYS A 28 22.57 3.99 16.40
CA LYS A 28 21.28 3.38 16.75
C LYS A 28 20.09 4.18 16.22
N VAL A 29 20.14 5.52 16.31
CA VAL A 29 19.10 6.39 15.76
C VAL A 29 19.02 6.24 14.24
N GLU A 30 20.15 6.31 13.53
CA GLU A 30 20.20 6.13 12.07
C GLU A 30 19.66 4.75 11.65
N ALA A 31 20.00 3.69 12.39
CA ALA A 31 19.49 2.35 12.15
C ALA A 31 17.98 2.22 12.41
N LEU A 32 17.46 2.89 13.46
CA LEU A 32 16.03 2.93 13.77
C LEU A 32 15.25 3.72 12.72
N GLU A 33 15.79 4.84 12.23
CA GLU A 33 15.19 5.62 11.15
C GLU A 33 15.13 4.83 9.85
N ALA A 34 16.22 4.15 9.48
CA ALA A 34 16.25 3.28 8.31
C ALA A 34 15.20 2.17 8.42
N ARG A 35 15.14 1.48 9.56
CA ARG A 35 14.16 0.42 9.82
C ARG A 35 12.72 0.92 9.84
N THR A 36 12.49 2.15 10.30
CA THR A 36 11.17 2.77 10.27
C THR A 36 10.72 3.05 8.83
N ARG A 37 11.61 3.58 7.98
CA ARG A 37 11.32 3.80 6.55
C ARG A 37 11.03 2.49 5.81
N GLU A 38 11.79 1.43 6.12
CA GLU A 38 11.57 0.09 5.57
C GLU A 38 10.20 -0.50 5.91
N LEU A 39 9.59 -0.11 7.04
CA LEU A 39 8.29 -0.62 7.47
C LEU A 39 7.13 0.31 7.10
N GLU A 40 7.35 1.62 7.11
CA GLU A 40 6.32 2.62 6.88
C GLU A 40 5.94 2.73 5.41
N ILE A 41 6.92 2.72 4.50
CA ILE A 41 6.69 2.87 3.06
C ILE A 41 5.83 1.71 2.53
N PRO A 42 6.15 0.42 2.74
CA PRO A 42 5.31 -0.69 2.29
C PRO A 42 3.89 -0.69 2.86
N SER A 43 3.72 -0.15 4.08
CA SER A 43 2.41 -0.01 4.72
C SER A 43 1.57 1.08 4.05
N LEU A 44 2.16 2.23 3.75
CA LEU A 44 1.49 3.34 3.07
C LEU A 44 1.15 3.00 1.62
N THR A 45 2.05 2.33 0.89
CA THR A 45 1.80 1.92 -0.50
C THR A 45 0.71 0.86 -0.59
N GLY A 46 0.65 -0.08 0.37
CA GLY A 46 -0.45 -1.04 0.46
C GLY A 46 -1.81 -0.37 0.74
N GLN A 47 -1.85 0.61 1.64
CA GLN A 47 -3.06 1.40 1.89
C GLN A 47 -3.50 2.20 0.66
N LEU A 48 -2.55 2.78 -0.07
CA LEU A 48 -2.81 3.47 -1.33
C LEU A 48 -3.44 2.53 -2.37
N ALA A 49 -2.91 1.31 -2.52
CA ALA A 49 -3.43 0.32 -3.43
C ALA A 49 -4.87 -0.11 -3.09
N VAL A 50 -5.18 -0.33 -1.80
CA VAL A 50 -6.55 -0.59 -1.35
C VAL A 50 -7.48 0.58 -1.68
N LYS A 51 -7.02 1.82 -1.47
CA LYS A 51 -7.83 3.01 -1.78
C LYS A 51 -8.10 3.14 -3.28
N VAL A 52 -7.09 2.92 -4.13
CA VAL A 52 -7.26 2.95 -5.58
C VAL A 52 -8.25 1.88 -6.04
N GLU A 53 -8.11 0.64 -5.55
CA GLU A 53 -9.03 -0.44 -5.88
C GLU A 53 -10.48 -0.07 -5.56
N LYS A 54 -10.72 0.51 -4.37
CA LYS A 54 -12.07 0.94 -3.96
C LYS A 54 -12.66 2.01 -4.87
N GLU A 55 -11.87 3.02 -5.24
CA GLU A 55 -12.35 4.09 -6.14
C GLU A 55 -12.60 3.57 -7.56
N LEU A 56 -11.75 2.67 -8.06
CA LEU A 56 -11.97 2.01 -9.36
C LEU A 56 -13.25 1.19 -9.35
N VAL A 57 -13.46 0.35 -8.33
CA VAL A 57 -14.69 -0.45 -8.17
C VAL A 57 -15.92 0.45 -8.11
N LYS A 58 -15.86 1.55 -7.33
CA LYS A 58 -16.94 2.52 -7.24
C LYS A 58 -17.26 3.13 -8.62
N ARG A 59 -16.25 3.47 -9.41
CA ARG A 59 -16.42 4.04 -10.75
C ARG A 59 -16.98 3.03 -11.74
N ILE A 60 -16.56 1.77 -11.66
CA ILE A 60 -17.12 0.66 -12.45
C ILE A 60 -18.61 0.47 -12.15
N LEU A 61 -19.00 0.58 -10.88
CA LEU A 61 -20.38 0.38 -10.45
C LEU A 61 -21.25 1.64 -10.56
N ASP A 62 -20.70 2.76 -11.01
CA ASP A 62 -21.41 4.02 -11.14
C ASP A 62 -22.59 3.92 -12.11
N ASN A 63 -23.76 4.45 -11.71
CA ASN A 63 -25.03 4.39 -12.47
C ASN A 63 -25.49 2.98 -12.91
N THR A 64 -24.91 1.92 -12.35
CA THR A 64 -25.34 0.55 -12.62
C THR A 64 -26.63 0.21 -11.88
N GLY A 65 -26.88 0.84 -10.72
CA GLY A 65 -27.98 0.51 -9.81
C GLY A 65 -27.65 -0.62 -8.84
N VAL A 66 -26.37 -1.03 -8.75
CA VAL A 66 -25.87 -1.92 -7.68
C VAL A 66 -25.71 -1.11 -6.41
N ASP A 67 -26.39 -1.52 -5.35
CA ASP A 67 -26.29 -0.89 -4.04
C ASP A 67 -25.17 -1.51 -3.21
N LEU A 68 -24.05 -0.79 -3.14
CA LEU A 68 -22.85 -1.17 -2.40
C LEU A 68 -23.04 -1.23 -0.87
N GLN A 69 -24.12 -0.64 -0.32
CA GLN A 69 -24.41 -0.65 1.12
C GLN A 69 -25.36 -1.78 1.54
N SER A 70 -26.32 -2.18 0.70
CA SER A 70 -27.25 -3.28 1.01
C SER A 70 -26.69 -4.66 0.66
N THR A 71 -25.74 -4.73 -0.28
CA THR A 71 -25.02 -5.97 -0.54
C THR A 71 -23.88 -6.12 0.48
N LYS A 72 -23.53 -7.37 0.85
CA LYS A 72 -22.35 -7.69 1.70
C LYS A 72 -21.02 -7.40 0.96
N THR A 73 -20.98 -6.32 0.20
CA THR A 73 -20.04 -5.93 -0.87
C THR A 73 -19.06 -4.85 -0.45
N THR A 74 -19.00 -4.51 0.84
CA THR A 74 -17.95 -3.63 1.39
C THR A 74 -16.52 -4.12 1.08
N ASN A 75 -16.38 -5.39 0.66
CA ASN A 75 -15.13 -6.03 0.26
C ASN A 75 -15.05 -6.40 -1.24
N VAL A 76 -15.85 -5.79 -2.13
CA VAL A 76 -15.71 -6.04 -3.57
C VAL A 76 -14.35 -5.55 -4.07
N THR A 77 -13.60 -6.46 -4.68
CA THR A 77 -12.29 -6.19 -5.28
C THR A 77 -12.38 -6.18 -6.82
N LEU A 78 -11.35 -5.67 -7.49
CA LEU A 78 -11.28 -5.72 -8.95
C LEU A 78 -11.27 -7.16 -9.49
N HIS A 79 -10.71 -8.09 -8.72
CA HIS A 79 -10.74 -9.51 -9.06
C HIS A 79 -12.17 -10.06 -9.07
N MET A 80 -12.93 -9.85 -7.98
CA MET A 80 -14.33 -10.27 -7.90
C MET A 80 -15.20 -9.63 -8.99
N MET A 81 -14.91 -8.37 -9.32
CA MET A 81 -15.58 -7.67 -10.43
C MET A 81 -15.30 -8.35 -11.78
N ASN A 82 -14.03 -8.65 -12.08
CA ASN A 82 -13.67 -9.31 -13.34
C ASN A 82 -14.34 -10.69 -13.45
N GLU A 83 -14.36 -11.47 -12.36
CA GLU A 83 -15.07 -12.76 -12.33
C GLU A 83 -16.59 -12.58 -12.55
N ALA A 84 -17.22 -11.63 -11.88
CA ALA A 84 -18.65 -11.36 -12.03
C ALA A 84 -19.02 -10.88 -13.46
N LEU A 85 -18.10 -10.19 -14.14
CA LEU A 85 -18.27 -9.76 -15.52
C LEU A 85 -18.12 -10.89 -16.53
N GLN A 86 -17.35 -11.94 -16.21
CA GLN A 86 -17.16 -13.10 -17.09
C GLN A 86 -18.23 -14.18 -16.89
N ASN A 87 -18.74 -14.35 -15.66
CA ASN A 87 -19.70 -15.40 -15.32
C ASN A 87 -21.16 -14.96 -15.50
N PRO A 88 -22.10 -15.87 -15.79
CA PRO A 88 -23.53 -15.56 -15.84
C PRO A 88 -24.03 -14.86 -14.57
N VAL A 89 -25.09 -14.06 -14.69
CA VAL A 89 -25.72 -13.42 -13.52
C VAL A 89 -26.20 -14.51 -12.56
N SER A 90 -25.79 -14.42 -11.30
CA SER A 90 -26.14 -15.42 -10.29
C SER A 90 -27.58 -15.22 -9.83
N LEU A 91 -28.46 -16.14 -10.20
CA LEU A 91 -29.88 -16.13 -9.84
C LEU A 91 -30.13 -16.42 -8.35
N MET A 92 -29.16 -16.99 -7.62
CA MET A 92 -29.32 -17.40 -6.22
C MET A 92 -28.78 -16.38 -5.19
N GLY A 93 -28.73 -15.09 -5.53
CA GLY A 93 -28.55 -14.01 -4.54
C GLY A 93 -27.15 -13.83 -3.95
N GLY A 94 -26.11 -14.39 -4.60
CA GLY A 94 -24.71 -14.28 -4.16
C GLY A 94 -23.79 -13.52 -5.12
N GLY A 95 -24.28 -13.06 -6.26
CA GLY A 95 -23.51 -12.31 -7.26
C GLY A 95 -23.49 -10.81 -7.00
N ILE A 96 -22.50 -10.10 -7.56
CA ILE A 96 -22.44 -8.63 -7.52
C ILE A 96 -23.59 -8.00 -8.32
N PHE A 97 -23.95 -8.62 -9.44
CA PHE A 97 -25.03 -8.17 -10.32
C PHE A 97 -26.27 -9.03 -10.11
N ALA A 98 -27.42 -8.38 -9.99
CA ALA A 98 -28.74 -9.00 -9.94
C ALA A 98 -29.41 -9.04 -11.33
N SER A 99 -28.89 -8.33 -12.32
CA SER A 99 -29.42 -8.31 -13.69
C SER A 99 -28.33 -8.17 -14.76
N ASP A 100 -28.66 -8.59 -15.98
CA ASP A 100 -27.76 -8.43 -17.15
C ASP A 100 -27.52 -6.95 -17.48
N GLU A 101 -28.50 -6.08 -17.23
CA GLU A 101 -28.35 -4.64 -17.47
C GLU A 101 -27.33 -3.99 -16.52
N GLN A 102 -27.35 -4.36 -15.23
CA GLN A 102 -26.32 -3.93 -14.27
C GLN A 102 -24.93 -4.38 -14.72
N LYS A 103 -24.82 -5.64 -15.14
CA LYS A 103 -23.58 -6.23 -15.62
C LYS A 103 -23.07 -5.57 -16.90
N ARG A 104 -23.95 -5.27 -17.85
CA ARG A 104 -23.63 -4.60 -19.11
C ARG A 104 -23.08 -3.19 -18.86
N LYS A 105 -23.79 -2.39 -18.06
CA LYS A 105 -23.32 -1.03 -17.68
C LYS A 105 -21.97 -1.06 -16.96
N ALA A 106 -21.78 -2.01 -16.03
CA ALA A 106 -20.50 -2.15 -15.34
C ALA A 106 -19.37 -2.52 -16.30
N ARG A 107 -19.64 -3.36 -17.31
CA ARG A 107 -18.68 -3.68 -18.36
C ARG A 107 -18.33 -2.45 -19.20
N ASP A 108 -19.33 -1.67 -19.60
CA ASP A 108 -19.14 -0.46 -20.39
C ASP A 108 -18.29 0.57 -19.60
N ASN A 109 -18.60 0.77 -18.32
CA ASN A 109 -17.81 1.60 -17.41
C ASN A 109 -16.37 1.10 -17.25
N TRP A 110 -16.16 -0.21 -17.14
CA TRP A 110 -14.82 -0.80 -17.05
C TRP A 110 -13.99 -0.52 -18.30
N ILE A 111 -14.59 -0.67 -19.49
CA ILE A 111 -13.92 -0.40 -20.77
C ILE A 111 -13.58 1.08 -20.88
N ASP A 112 -14.52 1.98 -20.57
CA ASP A 112 -14.28 3.43 -20.57
C ASP A 112 -13.18 3.83 -19.59
N LEU A 113 -13.16 3.24 -18.39
CA LEU A 113 -12.13 3.48 -17.38
C LEU A 113 -10.75 3.04 -17.85
N ASN A 114 -10.66 1.86 -18.48
CA ASN A 114 -9.41 1.36 -19.06
C ASN A 114 -8.87 2.29 -20.14
N HIS A 115 -9.74 2.80 -21.02
CA HIS A 115 -9.32 3.74 -22.07
C HIS A 115 -8.93 5.11 -21.51
N SER A 116 -9.77 5.70 -20.66
CA SER A 116 -9.58 7.07 -20.16
C SER A 116 -8.37 7.22 -19.26
N LEU A 117 -8.08 6.21 -18.44
CA LEU A 117 -6.96 6.23 -17.48
C LEU A 117 -5.76 5.39 -17.94
N GLY A 118 -5.82 4.77 -19.12
CA GLY A 118 -4.78 3.89 -19.63
C GLY A 118 -4.52 2.67 -18.72
N LEU A 119 -5.55 2.18 -18.02
CA LEU A 119 -5.40 1.04 -17.12
C LEU A 119 -5.12 -0.22 -17.93
N ASN A 120 -4.02 -0.87 -17.60
CA ASN A 120 -3.56 -2.09 -18.26
C ASN A 120 -3.30 -3.20 -17.23
N PHE A 121 -2.97 -4.40 -17.73
CA PHE A 121 -2.63 -5.55 -16.89
C PHE A 121 -1.58 -5.22 -15.82
N GLU A 122 -0.58 -4.41 -16.16
CA GLU A 122 0.47 -4.01 -15.21
C GLU A 122 -0.05 -3.16 -14.05
N THR A 123 -1.08 -2.35 -14.29
CA THR A 123 -1.71 -1.51 -13.25
C THR A 123 -2.48 -2.40 -12.29
N TYR A 124 -3.22 -3.38 -12.80
CA TYR A 124 -3.92 -4.37 -11.99
C TYR A 124 -2.95 -5.27 -11.20
N SER A 125 -1.84 -5.68 -11.81
CA SER A 125 -0.77 -6.45 -11.12
C SER A 125 -0.18 -5.63 -9.99
N ALA A 126 0.15 -4.36 -10.23
CA ALA A 126 0.71 -3.47 -9.22
C ALA A 126 -0.23 -3.25 -8.03
N ILE A 127 -1.54 -3.08 -8.26
CA ILE A 127 -2.53 -3.00 -7.18
C ILE A 127 -2.50 -4.27 -6.31
N ASN A 128 -2.46 -5.44 -6.93
CA ASN A 128 -2.44 -6.71 -6.19
C ASN A 128 -1.13 -6.90 -5.41
N GLU A 129 0.02 -6.62 -6.04
CA GLU A 129 1.34 -6.74 -5.41
C GLU A 129 1.48 -5.79 -4.22
N LEU A 130 1.06 -4.52 -4.37
CA LEU A 130 1.14 -3.53 -3.29
C LEU A 130 0.15 -3.83 -2.15
N LYS A 131 -1.04 -4.36 -2.42
CA LYS A 131 -1.94 -4.81 -1.34
C LYS A 131 -1.29 -5.90 -0.46
N LEU A 132 -0.49 -6.79 -1.06
CA LEU A 132 0.21 -7.84 -0.30
C LEU A 132 1.26 -7.27 0.67
N THR A 133 1.81 -6.08 0.41
CA THR A 133 2.82 -5.45 1.27
C THR A 133 2.22 -4.82 2.53
N GLN A 134 0.89 -4.63 2.60
CA GLN A 134 0.20 -4.05 3.77
C GLN A 134 0.25 -4.94 5.02
N ASN A 135 0.48 -6.25 4.87
CA ASN A 135 0.38 -7.25 5.95
C ASN A 135 1.48 -7.15 7.03
N LEU A 136 2.48 -6.29 6.88
CA LEU A 136 3.59 -6.15 7.84
C LEU A 136 3.17 -5.52 9.19
N LYS A 137 2.06 -4.78 9.26
CA LYS A 137 1.53 -4.24 10.54
C LYS A 137 0.46 -5.11 11.21
N ALA A 138 -0.22 -5.98 10.46
CA ALA A 138 -1.37 -6.73 10.97
C ALA A 138 -0.99 -8.09 11.59
N HIS A 139 0.15 -8.68 11.19
CA HIS A 139 0.55 -10.02 11.61
C HIS A 139 2.06 -10.12 11.86
N PRO A 140 2.54 -9.69 13.05
CA PRO A 140 3.94 -9.83 13.43
C PRO A 140 4.44 -11.29 13.51
N ASP A 141 3.51 -12.26 13.62
CA ASP A 141 3.82 -13.70 13.80
C ASP A 141 3.88 -14.51 12.49
N LEU A 142 3.62 -13.89 11.34
CA LEU A 142 3.99 -14.51 10.06
C LEU A 142 5.51 -14.57 10.03
N THR A 143 6.08 -15.77 10.23
CA THR A 143 7.52 -15.96 10.41
C THR A 143 8.31 -15.13 9.42
N LEU A 144 9.18 -14.28 9.99
CA LEU A 144 9.97 -13.28 9.28
C LEU A 144 10.72 -13.91 8.09
N GLU A 145 11.08 -15.20 8.11
CA GLU A 145 11.66 -15.95 6.99
C GLU A 145 10.71 -16.19 5.80
N LYS A 146 9.42 -16.45 6.02
CA LYS A 146 8.45 -16.69 4.92
C LYS A 146 8.00 -15.39 4.26
N LEU A 147 7.93 -14.30 5.02
CA LEU A 147 7.66 -12.95 4.50
C LEU A 147 8.94 -12.31 3.91
N SER A 148 10.08 -12.44 4.58
CA SER A 148 11.36 -11.91 4.07
C SER A 148 11.88 -12.71 2.89
N SER A 149 11.66 -14.02 2.74
CA SER A 149 12.03 -14.72 1.49
C SER A 149 11.20 -14.26 0.29
N ARG A 150 9.97 -13.77 0.51
CA ARG A 150 9.10 -13.19 -0.52
C ARG A 150 9.38 -11.71 -0.80
N LEU A 151 9.77 -10.93 0.22
CA LEU A 151 10.14 -9.50 0.09
C LEU A 151 11.62 -9.27 -0.25
N ARG A 152 12.53 -10.15 0.18
CA ARG A 152 13.99 -10.15 -0.15
C ARG A 152 14.26 -10.68 -1.55
N ARG A 153 13.26 -11.27 -2.24
CA ARG A 153 13.27 -11.28 -3.71
C ARG A 153 12.88 -9.88 -4.20
N GLU A 154 13.76 -8.92 -3.92
CA GLU A 154 13.86 -7.59 -4.52
C GLU A 154 12.55 -6.84 -4.83
N VAL A 155 11.82 -6.40 -3.80
CA VAL A 155 10.98 -5.21 -3.98
C VAL A 155 11.84 -3.99 -3.64
N LYS A 156 12.61 -3.48 -4.63
CA LYS A 156 13.44 -2.27 -4.47
C LYS A 156 12.55 -1.08 -4.07
N LEU A 157 13.04 -0.20 -3.22
CA LEU A 157 12.29 0.99 -2.80
C LEU A 157 11.78 1.80 -4.00
N ASP A 158 12.61 1.89 -5.04
CA ASP A 158 12.30 2.54 -6.31
C ASP A 158 11.11 1.88 -7.03
N PHE A 159 10.99 0.55 -6.95
CA PHE A 159 9.85 -0.19 -7.50
C PHE A 159 8.54 0.17 -6.79
N LEU A 160 8.55 0.28 -5.45
CA LEU A 160 7.38 0.71 -4.69
C LEU A 160 6.98 2.15 -5.04
N LEU A 161 7.97 3.04 -5.18
CA LEU A 161 7.74 4.44 -5.53
C LEU A 161 7.15 4.59 -6.93
N GLU A 162 7.74 3.97 -7.95
CA GLU A 162 7.27 4.03 -9.34
C GLU A 162 5.81 3.54 -9.46
N ARG A 163 5.49 2.42 -8.82
CA ARG A 163 4.12 1.88 -8.83
C ARG A 163 3.15 2.78 -8.06
N SER A 164 3.58 3.38 -6.96
CA SER A 164 2.77 4.32 -6.18
C SER A 164 2.48 5.62 -6.95
N GLU A 165 3.43 6.13 -7.73
CA GLU A 165 3.21 7.28 -8.60
C GLU A 165 2.14 6.99 -9.65
N LYS A 166 2.18 5.81 -10.27
CA LYS A 166 1.14 5.33 -11.20
C LYS A 166 -0.24 5.30 -10.52
N LEU A 167 -0.33 4.81 -9.29
CA LEU A 167 -1.56 4.80 -8.50
C LEU A 167 -2.07 6.21 -8.15
N ILE A 168 -1.16 7.14 -7.85
CA ILE A 168 -1.51 8.55 -7.60
C ILE A 168 -2.04 9.21 -8.88
N GLN A 169 -1.48 8.92 -10.05
CA GLN A 169 -1.98 9.41 -11.33
C GLN A 169 -3.41 8.91 -11.60
N VAL A 170 -3.71 7.64 -11.28
CA VAL A 170 -5.07 7.10 -11.35
C VAL A 170 -6.03 7.90 -10.45
N LEU A 171 -5.67 8.16 -9.19
CA LEU A 171 -6.52 8.97 -8.28
C LEU A 171 -6.72 10.41 -8.76
N LYS A 172 -5.70 11.01 -9.39
CA LYS A 172 -5.81 12.34 -10.00
C LYS A 172 -6.75 12.33 -11.20
N GLY A 173 -6.63 11.35 -12.10
CA GLY A 173 -7.51 11.18 -13.25
C GLY A 173 -8.97 10.92 -12.85
N LEU A 174 -9.20 10.26 -11.72
CA LEU A 174 -10.53 10.08 -11.12
C LEU A 174 -11.09 11.34 -10.45
N GLY A 175 -10.30 12.41 -10.31
CA GLY A 175 -10.71 13.65 -9.63
C GLY A 175 -10.85 13.52 -8.10
N VAL A 176 -10.36 12.43 -7.52
CA VAL A 176 -10.43 12.12 -6.07
C VAL A 176 -9.27 12.78 -5.31
N TYR A 177 -8.16 13.05 -5.99
CA TYR A 177 -7.00 13.73 -5.41
C TYR A 177 -6.94 15.21 -5.82
N ARG A 178 -7.49 16.09 -4.98
CA ARG A 178 -7.28 17.54 -5.10
C ARG A 178 -6.16 17.94 -4.16
N ILE A 179 -5.04 18.42 -4.72
CA ILE A 179 -4.04 19.14 -3.93
C ILE A 179 -4.76 20.40 -3.43
N LYS A 180 -4.94 20.55 -2.12
CA LYS A 180 -5.23 21.87 -1.56
C LYS A 180 -4.01 22.73 -1.89
N ALA A 181 -4.21 23.70 -2.79
CA ALA A 181 -3.29 24.82 -2.95
C ALA A 181 -3.24 25.63 -1.66
#